data_AF-A0A502GNI3-F1
#
_entry.id   AF-A0A502GNI3-F1
#
_cell.length_a   1.000
_cell.length_b   1.000
_cell.length_c   1.000
_cell.angle_alpha   90.00
_cell.angle_beta   90.00
_cell.angle_gamma   90.00
#
_symmetry.space_group_name_H-M   'P 1'
#
loop_
_entity.id
_entity.type
_entity.pdbx_description
1 polymer ?
#
loop_
_entity_poly.entity_id
_entity_poly.type
_entity_poly.pdbx_seq_one_letter_code
_entity_poly.pdbx_strand_id
1 'polypeptide(L)'
;MKKLAFLLLAAIAAGCSQSFPQAAATAPAAAPTATGLAPRGPTAAINTPKAKQLLAQPATVVLDVRTPAEFLTGHLSQARNLNVSSDDFAR
;
A
#
# COMPACT_ATOMS: atom_id res chain seq x y z
N MET A 1 2.45 -46.64 -38.85
CA MET A 1 2.90 -46.35 -40.24
C MET A 1 2.04 -45.24 -40.84
N LYS A 2 2.54 -44.02 -40.93
CA LYS A 2 2.45 -43.10 -42.07
C LYS A 2 3.07 -41.77 -41.61
N LYS A 3 4.34 -41.63 -41.95
CA LYS A 3 5.02 -40.34 -42.04
C LYS A 3 4.41 -39.62 -43.24
N LEU A 4 4.03 -38.36 -43.10
CA LEU A 4 4.04 -37.33 -44.15
C LEU A 4 3.81 -36.01 -43.39
N ALA A 5 4.84 -35.19 -43.15
CA ALA A 5 5.36 -34.22 -44.10
C ALA A 5 4.26 -33.20 -44.47
N PHE A 6 4.45 -31.89 -44.46
CA PHE A 6 5.63 -31.05 -44.42
C PHE A 6 5.05 -29.62 -44.32
N LEU A 7 5.76 -28.72 -43.63
CA LEU A 7 5.88 -27.30 -43.99
C LEU A 7 4.63 -26.40 -43.98
N LEU A 8 4.57 -25.43 -43.05
CA LEU A 8 4.53 -24.01 -43.42
C LEU A 8 4.75 -23.07 -42.22
N LEU A 9 5.70 -22.15 -42.41
CA LEU A 9 5.73 -20.73 -42.00
C LEU A 9 5.26 -20.36 -40.57
N ALA A 10 6.17 -19.99 -39.68
CA ALA A 10 6.77 -18.65 -39.59
C ALA A 10 5.88 -17.61 -38.89
N ALA A 11 6.41 -17.13 -37.77
CA ALA A 11 6.31 -15.77 -37.24
C ALA A 11 4.91 -15.16 -37.10
N ILE A 12 4.37 -15.21 -35.87
CA ILE A 12 3.49 -14.15 -35.37
C ILE A 12 4.05 -13.65 -34.04
N ALA A 13 5.19 -12.99 -34.12
CA ALA A 13 5.55 -11.96 -33.15
C ALA A 13 4.69 -10.72 -33.44
N ALA A 14 3.40 -10.78 -33.11
CA ALA A 14 2.49 -9.62 -33.12
C ALA A 14 2.16 -9.23 -31.68
N GLY A 15 3.21 -8.95 -30.91
CA GLY A 15 3.13 -8.42 -29.54
C GLY A 15 3.34 -6.90 -29.49
N CYS A 16 2.99 -6.17 -30.54
CA CYS A 16 3.15 -4.72 -30.59
C CYS A 16 1.78 -4.03 -30.61
N SER A 17 1.55 -3.21 -29.57
CA SER A 17 0.58 -2.13 -29.52
C SER A 17 -0.87 -2.54 -29.25
N GLN A 18 -1.11 -3.21 -28.12
CA GLN A 18 -2.39 -3.06 -27.43
C GLN A 18 -2.38 -1.67 -26.78
N SER A 19 -2.79 -0.66 -27.55
CA SER A 19 -3.15 0.65 -27.00
C SER A 19 -4.40 0.45 -26.15
N PHE A 20 -4.20 0.19 -24.86
CA PHE A 20 -5.30 0.23 -23.90
C PHE A 20 -5.94 1.61 -23.98
N PRO A 21 -7.27 1.72 -24.09
CA PRO A 21 -7.96 2.97 -23.88
C PRO A 21 -7.55 3.45 -22.49
N GLN A 22 -6.78 4.53 -22.43
CA GLN A 22 -6.52 5.24 -21.21
C GLN A 22 -7.88 5.76 -20.76
N ALA A 23 -8.52 5.00 -19.86
CA ALA A 23 -9.68 5.47 -19.13
C ALA A 23 -9.30 6.85 -18.63
N ALA A 24 -10.05 7.87 -19.07
CA ALA A 24 -9.81 9.24 -18.70
C ALA A 24 -9.59 9.25 -17.19
N ALA A 25 -8.36 9.60 -16.79
CA ALA A 25 -8.02 9.75 -15.39
C ALA A 25 -8.97 10.83 -14.88
N THR A 26 -10.05 10.40 -14.24
CA THR A 26 -10.87 11.28 -13.43
C THR A 26 -9.89 11.79 -12.40
N ALA A 27 -9.53 13.07 -12.51
CA ALA A 27 -8.63 13.71 -11.57
C ALA A 27 -9.11 13.32 -10.16
N PRO A 28 -8.22 12.83 -9.27
CA PRO A 28 -8.62 12.49 -7.93
C PRO A 28 -9.34 13.70 -7.36
N ALA A 29 -10.61 13.52 -6.96
CA ALA A 29 -11.32 14.54 -6.22
C ALA A 29 -10.41 14.97 -5.08
N ALA A 30 -10.14 16.28 -4.98
CA ALA A 30 -9.23 16.82 -3.99
C ALA A 30 -9.63 16.28 -2.61
N ALA A 31 -8.73 15.52 -1.98
CA ALA A 31 -8.96 15.01 -0.65
C ALA A 31 -9.24 16.21 0.28
N PRO A 32 -10.25 16.13 1.17
CA PRO A 32 -10.49 17.19 2.13
C PRO A 32 -9.20 17.43 2.91
N THR A 33 -8.71 18.67 2.87
CA THR A 33 -7.56 19.06 3.68
C THR A 33 -8.00 19.02 5.12
N ALA A 34 -7.61 17.94 5.83
CA ALA A 34 -7.82 17.85 7.27
C ALA A 34 -7.20 19.10 7.89
N THR A 35 -8.02 19.94 8.52
CA THR A 35 -7.57 21.10 9.30
C THR A 35 -6.98 20.60 10.62
N GLY A 36 -5.96 19.77 10.53
CA GLY A 36 -5.25 19.20 11.67
C GLY A 36 -4.35 20.27 12.29
N LEU A 37 -4.31 20.28 13.62
CA LEU A 37 -3.28 21.01 14.37
C LEU A 37 -1.91 20.65 13.78
N ALA A 38 -1.10 21.67 13.46
CA ALA A 38 0.27 21.45 12.99
C ALA A 38 0.99 20.49 13.96
N PRO A 39 1.81 19.54 13.45
CA PRO A 39 2.53 18.60 14.30
C PRO A 39 3.24 19.34 15.43
N ARG A 40 2.88 19.02 16.67
CA ARG A 40 3.49 19.64 17.85
C ARG A 40 4.84 18.99 18.11
N GLY A 41 5.83 19.37 17.29
CA GLY A 41 7.22 18.93 17.42
C GLY A 41 7.77 18.21 16.18
N PRO A 42 9.10 18.04 16.11
CA PRO A 42 9.75 17.36 15.00
C PRO A 42 9.41 15.86 14.99
N THR A 43 9.06 15.33 13.82
CA THR A 43 8.95 13.88 13.58
C THR A 43 10.25 13.35 12.99
N ALA A 44 10.67 12.15 13.41
CA ALA A 44 11.84 11.49 12.87
C ALA A 44 11.52 10.04 12.48
N ALA A 45 12.00 9.61 11.31
CA ALA A 45 12.02 8.19 10.97
C ALA A 45 13.05 7.48 11.85
N ILE A 46 12.71 6.29 12.32
CA ILE A 46 13.57 5.48 13.19
C ILE A 46 13.78 4.09 12.60
N ASN A 47 14.89 3.46 12.98
CA ASN A 47 15.20 2.08 12.62
C ASN A 47 14.75 1.10 13.73
N THR A 48 14.86 -0.20 13.45
CA THR A 48 14.45 -1.27 14.37
C THR A 48 15.14 -1.23 15.74
N PRO A 49 16.47 -1.01 15.86
CA PRO A 49 17.10 -0.87 17.17
C PRO A 49 16.51 0.26 18.01
N LYS A 50 16.30 1.45 17.42
CA LYS A 50 15.71 2.57 18.14
C LYS A 50 14.25 2.30 18.50
N ALA A 51 13.49 1.66 17.62
CA ALA A 51 12.12 1.24 17.92
C ALA A 51 12.08 0.32 19.15
N LYS A 52 12.94 -0.70 19.22
CA LYS A 52 13.04 -1.59 20.41
C LYS A 52 13.31 -0.82 21.71
N GLN A 53 14.18 0.19 21.68
CA GLN A 53 14.46 1.04 22.85
C GLN A 53 13.23 1.85 23.28
N LEU A 54 12.45 2.36 22.32
CA LEU A 54 11.22 3.10 22.62
C LEU A 54 10.12 2.17 23.15
N LEU A 55 9.97 0.97 22.58
CA LEU A 55 8.99 -0.04 23.01
C LEU A 55 9.19 -0.53 24.46
N ALA A 56 10.36 -0.30 25.04
CA ALA A 56 10.64 -0.58 26.45
C ALA A 56 10.17 0.53 27.41
N GLN A 57 9.79 1.70 26.88
CA GLN A 57 9.32 2.82 27.71
C GLN A 57 7.81 2.73 27.90
N PRO A 58 7.30 2.86 29.14
CA PRO A 58 5.88 2.70 29.44
C PRO A 58 4.98 3.78 28.82
N ALA A 59 5.54 4.95 28.50
CA ALA A 59 4.80 6.05 27.87
C ALA A 59 4.71 5.95 26.34
N THR A 60 5.35 4.94 25.73
CA THR A 60 5.35 4.78 24.28
C THR A 60 3.99 4.30 23.79
N VAL A 61 3.39 5.05 22.86
CA VAL A 61 2.19 4.64 22.13
C VAL A 61 2.60 4.21 20.72
N VAL A 62 2.19 3.02 20.32
CA VAL A 62 2.41 2.50 18.98
C VAL A 62 1.09 2.46 18.24
N LEU A 63 1.02 3.14 17.10
CA LEU A 63 -0.13 3.16 16.22
C LEU A 63 0.21 2.41 14.93
N ASP A 64 -0.52 1.35 14.64
CA ASP A 64 -0.45 0.65 13.36
C ASP A 64 -1.52 1.23 12.44
N VAL A 65 -1.09 2.01 11.44
CA VAL A 65 -1.97 2.75 10.51
C VAL A 65 -2.35 1.93 9.26
N ARG A 66 -2.06 0.63 9.25
CA ARG A 66 -2.49 -0.29 8.18
C ARG A 66 -3.98 -0.61 8.28
N THR A 67 -4.49 -1.37 7.32
CA THR A 67 -5.89 -1.85 7.36
C THR A 67 -6.11 -2.80 8.55
N PRO A 68 -7.35 -2.92 9.06
CA PRO A 68 -7.66 -3.88 10.11
C PRO A 68 -7.31 -5.33 9.73
N ALA A 69 -7.53 -5.70 8.47
CA ALA A 69 -7.21 -7.04 7.98
C ALA A 69 -5.72 -7.36 8.12
N GLU A 70 -4.85 -6.43 7.74
CA GLU A 70 -3.38 -6.58 7.89
C GLU A 70 -2.91 -6.58 9.34
N PHE A 71 -3.57 -5.80 10.21
CA PHE A 71 -3.26 -5.80 11.64
C PHE A 71 -3.58 -7.17 12.27
N LEU A 72 -4.70 -7.78 11.88
CA LEU A 72 -5.14 -9.08 12.39
C LEU A 72 -4.25 -10.25 11.96
N THR A 73 -3.55 -10.15 10.82
CA THR A 73 -2.59 -11.19 10.42
C THR A 73 -1.31 -11.20 11.25
N GLY A 74 -1.00 -10.09 11.92
CA GLY A 74 0.14 -9.96 12.82
C GLY A 74 0.55 -8.49 13.03
N HIS A 75 0.80 -8.14 14.29
CA HIS A 75 1.20 -6.80 14.71
C HIS A 75 2.08 -6.87 15.97
N LEU A 76 2.70 -5.75 16.32
CA LEU A 76 3.43 -5.63 17.58
C LEU A 76 2.46 -5.67 18.76
N SER A 77 2.77 -6.43 19.82
CA SER A 77 1.85 -6.68 20.93
C SER A 77 1.25 -5.44 21.61
N GLN A 78 1.98 -4.32 21.62
CA GLN A 78 1.55 -3.05 22.23
C GLN A 78 0.94 -2.07 21.22
N ALA A 79 0.82 -2.45 19.95
CA ALA A 79 0.26 -1.59 18.90
C ALA A 79 -1.26 -1.54 18.98
N ARG A 80 -1.80 -0.36 18.65
CA ARG A 80 -3.24 -0.15 18.43
C ARG A 80 -3.46 0.14 16.95
N ASN A 81 -4.41 -0.54 16.32
CA ASN A 81 -4.77 -0.22 14.95
C ASN A 81 -5.52 1.12 14.91
N LEU A 82 -5.07 2.02 14.03
CA LEU A 82 -5.73 3.27 13.72
C LEU A 82 -6.10 3.24 12.24
N ASN A 83 -7.35 2.85 11.93
CA ASN A 83 -7.82 2.76 10.55
C ASN A 83 -8.10 4.14 9.97
N VAL A 84 -7.06 4.78 9.44
CA VAL A 84 -7.14 6.09 8.79
C VAL A 84 -7.94 6.08 7.48
N SER A 85 -8.21 4.89 6.93
CA SER A 85 -8.96 4.69 5.68
C SER A 85 -10.46 4.43 5.92
N SER A 86 -10.94 4.50 7.16
CA SER A 86 -12.37 4.39 7.47
C SER A 86 -13.12 5.66 7.07
N ASP A 87 -14.35 5.50 6.58
CA ASP A 87 -15.24 6.62 6.21
C ASP A 87 -15.54 7.58 7.37
N ASP A 88 -15.45 7.09 8.62
CA ASP A 88 -15.74 7.86 9.84
C ASP A 88 -14.49 8.33 10.58
N PHE A 89 -13.29 8.20 10.00
CA PHE A 89 -12.03 8.49 10.71
C PHE A 89 -11.91 9.93 11.23
N ALA A 90 -12.44 10.92 10.49
CA ALA A 90 -12.32 12.35 10.79
C ALA A 90 -13.64 13.00 11.24
N ARG A 91 -14.63 12.19 11.61
CA ARG A 91 -15.96 12.65 12.07
C ARG A 91 -15.95 13.08 13.53
#